data_AF-A0A6P0MXL3-F1
#
_entry.id   AF-A0A6P0MXL3-F1
#
_cell.length_a   1.000
_cell.length_b   1.000
_cell.length_c   1.000
_cell.angle_alpha   90.00
_cell.angle_beta   90.00
_cell.angle_gamma   90.00
#
_symmetry.space_group_name_H-M   'P 1'
#
loop_
_entity.id
_entity.type
_entity.pdbx_description
1 polymer ?
#
loop_
_entity_poly.entity_id
_entity_poly.type
_entity_poly.pdbx_seq_one_letter_code
_entity_poly.pdbx_strand_id
1 'polypeptide(L)'
;MVKFSISRFILMAAIVIGVIVLVPTIKQITQQRAMTSAYELLTDPFLQFPTKDSVRVVWFTEFPGSRHTVTYGTSSYRKATATTTKLSRTREDEKSRVGNQTEDAQLYQKPIMRDIWRHEAIVTGLTPGLAVPYQVTSVKENGQVVRSKLFSLSALPNPETPQKILLTSDHQLMPMTAANLQKVVETVGQIDGVFYVGDLVNIPDRASEWFDDNRGGAFFPCLQGR
;
A
#
# COMPACT_ATOMS: atom_id res chain seq x y z
N MET A 1 -39.47 -38.55 41.71
CA MET A 1 -38.59 -37.50 42.27
C MET A 1 -37.31 -37.45 41.45
N VAL A 2 -37.24 -36.60 40.43
CA VAL A 2 -36.09 -36.52 39.50
C VAL A 2 -34.98 -35.75 40.19
N LYS A 3 -33.88 -36.42 40.57
CA LYS A 3 -32.68 -35.78 41.10
C LYS A 3 -31.97 -35.06 39.96
N PHE A 4 -32.13 -33.75 39.86
CA PHE A 4 -31.32 -32.92 38.97
C PHE A 4 -29.87 -32.92 39.49
N SER A 5 -28.96 -33.47 38.70
CA SER A 5 -27.54 -33.55 39.04
C SER A 5 -26.92 -32.16 38.94
N ILE A 6 -26.61 -31.55 40.09
CA ILE A 6 -25.95 -30.24 40.22
C ILE A 6 -24.66 -30.18 39.39
N SER A 7 -23.97 -31.31 39.20
CA SER A 7 -22.77 -31.40 38.35
C SER A 7 -23.03 -31.08 36.87
N ARG A 8 -24.23 -31.38 36.35
CA ARG A 8 -24.60 -31.06 34.96
C ARG A 8 -24.84 -29.57 34.76
N PHE A 9 -25.38 -28.89 35.77
CA PHE A 9 -25.57 -27.44 35.72
C PHE A 9 -24.25 -26.68 35.81
N ILE A 10 -23.33 -27.10 36.68
CA ILE A 10 -21.99 -26.49 36.78
C ILE A 10 -21.20 -26.70 35.49
N LEU A 11 -21.26 -27.91 34.91
CA LEU A 11 -20.61 -28.20 33.63
C LEU A 11 -21.20 -27.37 32.48
N MET A 12 -22.54 -27.23 32.41
CA MET A 12 -23.17 -26.35 31.41
C MET A 12 -22.80 -24.88 31.59
N ALA A 13 -22.79 -24.37 32.83
CA ALA A 13 -22.43 -22.98 33.09
C ALA A 13 -20.97 -22.69 32.72
N ALA A 14 -20.04 -23.60 33.02
CA ALA A 14 -18.64 -23.49 32.63
C ALA A 14 -18.44 -23.51 31.11
N ILE A 15 -19.19 -24.36 30.39
CA ILE A 15 -19.19 -24.38 28.93
C ILE A 15 -19.74 -23.06 28.36
N VAL A 16 -20.84 -22.55 28.90
CA VAL A 16 -21.44 -21.29 28.44
C VAL A 16 -20.51 -20.11 28.68
N ILE A 17 -19.88 -20.01 29.85
CA ILE A 17 -18.88 -18.96 30.15
C ILE A 17 -17.65 -19.10 29.24
N GLY A 18 -17.17 -20.32 29.04
CA GLY A 18 -16.09 -20.61 28.10
C GLY A 18 -16.43 -20.14 26.68
N VAL A 19 -17.64 -20.42 26.19
CA VAL A 19 -18.09 -19.94 24.87
C VAL A 19 -18.23 -18.41 24.82
N ILE A 20 -18.77 -17.78 25.88
CA ILE A 20 -18.95 -16.32 25.95
C ILE A 20 -17.61 -15.58 25.98
N VAL A 21 -16.55 -16.15 26.57
CA VAL A 21 -15.23 -15.49 26.62
C VAL A 21 -14.36 -15.88 25.43
N LEU A 22 -14.34 -17.16 25.04
CA LEU A 22 -13.43 -17.67 24.02
C LEU A 22 -13.85 -17.25 22.61
N VAL A 23 -15.15 -17.20 22.30
CA VAL A 23 -15.64 -16.81 20.97
C VAL A 23 -15.36 -15.34 20.61
N PRO A 24 -15.61 -14.34 21.47
CA PRO A 24 -15.23 -12.96 21.16
C PRO A 24 -13.71 -12.79 21.13
N THR A 25 -12.95 -13.49 21.98
CA THR A 25 -11.47 -13.44 21.94
C THR A 25 -10.93 -14.03 20.63
N ILE A 26 -11.48 -15.16 20.17
CA ILE A 26 -11.14 -15.73 18.86
C ILE A 26 -11.56 -14.78 17.74
N LYS A 27 -12.76 -14.18 17.78
CA LYS A 27 -13.19 -13.18 16.79
C LYS A 27 -12.27 -11.96 16.78
N GLN A 28 -11.81 -11.48 17.92
CA GLN A 28 -10.90 -10.35 18.05
C GLN A 28 -9.52 -10.68 17.50
N ILE A 29 -8.95 -11.85 17.83
CA ILE A 29 -7.70 -12.36 17.25
C ILE A 29 -7.83 -12.56 15.73
N THR A 30 -8.97 -13.07 15.26
CA THR A 30 -9.21 -13.32 13.83
C THR A 30 -9.45 -12.01 13.06
N GLN A 31 -10.11 -11.02 13.66
CA GLN A 31 -10.26 -9.66 13.10
C GLN A 31 -8.91 -8.92 13.07
N GLN A 32 -8.10 -9.07 14.12
CA GLN A 32 -6.75 -8.50 14.19
C GLN A 32 -5.80 -9.17 13.17
N ARG A 33 -5.97 -10.49 12.92
CA ARG A 33 -5.32 -11.22 11.81
C ARG A 33 -5.86 -10.85 10.43
N ALA A 34 -7.17 -10.63 10.29
CA ALA A 34 -7.78 -10.22 9.03
C ALA A 34 -7.37 -8.79 8.64
N MET A 35 -7.18 -7.89 9.62
CA MET A 35 -6.60 -6.57 9.39
C MET A 35 -5.11 -6.61 9.01
N THR A 36 -4.38 -7.69 9.30
CA THR A 36 -2.95 -7.83 8.95
C THR A 36 -2.67 -8.66 7.70
N SER A 37 -3.69 -9.17 7.00
CA SER A 37 -3.50 -10.25 6.00
C SER A 37 -3.70 -9.87 4.53
N ALA A 38 -3.96 -8.61 4.14
CA ALA A 38 -4.25 -8.30 2.72
C ALA A 38 -3.42 -7.20 2.06
N TYR A 39 -2.64 -6.39 2.78
CA TYR A 39 -1.82 -5.35 2.15
C TYR A 39 -0.49 -5.19 2.88
N GLU A 40 0.45 -6.12 2.65
CA GLU A 40 1.80 -5.98 3.20
C GLU A 40 2.66 -4.96 2.41
N LEU A 41 2.14 -4.38 1.32
CA LEU A 41 2.76 -3.26 0.62
C LEU A 41 2.10 -1.94 1.03
N LEU A 42 2.91 -0.92 1.32
CA LEU A 42 2.43 0.43 1.64
C LEU A 42 1.83 1.14 0.43
N THR A 43 2.24 0.74 -0.78
CA THR A 43 1.72 1.30 -2.04
C THR A 43 1.39 0.18 -3.00
N ASP A 44 0.43 0.42 -3.90
CA ASP A 44 0.47 -0.29 -5.18
C ASP A 44 1.78 0.05 -5.91
N PRO A 45 2.35 -0.88 -6.70
CA PRO A 45 3.53 -0.57 -7.49
C PRO A 45 3.19 0.46 -8.56
N PHE A 46 4.09 1.42 -8.76
CA PHE A 46 3.90 2.51 -9.71
C PHE A 46 5.12 2.66 -10.63
N LEU A 47 4.92 3.32 -11.75
CA LEU A 47 5.89 3.42 -12.84
C LEU A 47 6.60 4.77 -12.82
N GLN A 48 7.90 4.78 -13.06
CA GLN A 48 8.70 5.99 -13.19
C GLN A 48 9.70 5.88 -14.35
N PHE A 49 10.05 7.05 -14.92
CA PHE A 49 11.15 7.20 -15.88
C PHE A 49 11.14 6.16 -17.03
N PRO A 50 10.04 6.03 -17.79
CA PRO A 50 10.03 5.17 -18.97
C PRO A 50 11.05 5.67 -20.00
N THR A 51 11.69 4.74 -20.68
CA THR A 51 12.57 4.97 -21.83
C THR A 51 12.00 4.26 -23.06
N LYS A 52 12.74 4.20 -24.17
CA LYS A 52 12.32 3.48 -25.38
C LYS A 52 12.02 1.99 -25.15
N ASP A 53 12.64 1.35 -24.16
CA ASP A 53 12.56 -0.10 -23.99
C ASP A 53 12.57 -0.55 -22.53
N SER A 54 12.46 0.40 -21.59
CA SER A 54 12.45 0.10 -20.17
C SER A 54 11.57 1.06 -19.37
N VAL A 55 11.22 0.64 -18.16
CA VAL A 55 10.51 1.46 -17.17
C VAL A 55 10.92 1.02 -15.78
N ARG A 56 10.90 1.94 -14.81
CA ARG A 56 11.14 1.60 -13.41
C ARG A 56 9.84 1.29 -12.71
N VAL A 57 9.81 0.18 -11.99
CA VAL A 57 8.70 -0.20 -11.12
C VAL A 57 9.13 0.02 -9.68
N VAL A 58 8.33 0.78 -8.93
CA VAL A 58 8.66 1.21 -7.57
C VAL A 58 7.51 0.87 -6.63
N TRP A 59 7.85 0.40 -5.42
CA TRP A 59 6.88 0.18 -4.35
C TRP A 59 7.55 0.29 -2.98
N PHE A 60 6.74 0.37 -1.93
CA PHE A 60 7.21 0.54 -0.55
C PHE A 60 6.67 -0.54 0.39
N THR A 61 7.45 -0.82 1.44
CA THR A 61 7.11 -1.76 2.53
C THR A 61 7.59 -1.21 3.88
N GLU A 62 7.06 -1.78 4.96
CA GLU A 62 7.57 -1.60 6.34
C GLU A 62 8.50 -2.73 6.78
N PHE A 63 9.06 -3.47 5.82
CA PHE A 63 10.03 -4.52 6.11
C PHE A 63 11.13 -4.54 5.05
N PRO A 64 12.38 -4.86 5.43
CA PRO A 64 13.50 -4.85 4.50
C PRO A 64 13.35 -5.91 3.42
N GLY A 65 12.91 -7.11 3.81
CA GLY A 65 12.78 -8.29 2.97
C GLY A 65 14.12 -8.90 2.55
N SER A 66 14.07 -10.17 2.12
CA SER A 66 15.22 -10.90 1.59
C SER A 66 15.32 -10.83 0.07
N ARG A 67 14.19 -10.65 -0.62
CA ARG A 67 14.14 -10.61 -2.09
C ARG A 67 12.89 -9.89 -2.60
N HIS A 68 13.11 -9.04 -3.61
CA HIS A 68 12.10 -8.18 -4.21
C HIS A 68 12.19 -8.30 -5.73
N THR A 69 11.07 -8.63 -6.39
CA THR A 69 11.08 -8.90 -7.84
C THR A 69 9.83 -8.39 -8.52
N VAL A 70 9.98 -7.91 -9.75
CA VAL A 70 8.89 -7.71 -10.71
C VAL A 70 8.84 -8.93 -11.63
N THR A 71 7.69 -9.56 -11.78
CA THR A 71 7.42 -10.52 -12.84
C THR A 71 6.57 -9.85 -13.91
N TYR A 72 6.96 -9.94 -15.19
CA TYR A 72 6.29 -9.22 -16.29
C TYR A 72 6.31 -10.02 -17.61
N GLY A 73 5.36 -9.73 -18.51
CA GLY A 73 5.23 -10.35 -19.83
C GLY A 73 3.97 -11.21 -19.98
N THR A 74 3.65 -11.63 -21.21
CA THR A 74 2.43 -12.39 -21.55
C THR A 74 2.68 -13.85 -21.89
N SER A 75 3.67 -14.15 -22.73
CA SER A 75 3.97 -15.50 -23.25
C SER A 75 5.24 -16.13 -22.65
N SER A 76 6.16 -15.30 -22.16
CA SER A 76 7.37 -15.72 -21.46
C SER A 76 7.62 -14.76 -20.30
N TYR A 77 7.27 -15.18 -19.10
CA TYR A 77 7.42 -14.36 -17.91
C TYR A 77 8.91 -14.09 -17.64
N ARG A 78 9.27 -12.82 -17.63
CA ARG A 78 10.59 -12.33 -17.25
C ARG A 78 10.55 -11.82 -15.83
N LYS A 79 11.72 -11.76 -15.20
CA LYS A 79 11.88 -11.20 -13.86
C LYS A 79 12.92 -10.10 -13.86
N ALA A 80 12.63 -9.04 -13.11
CA ALA A 80 13.59 -8.01 -12.74
C ALA A 80 13.72 -7.99 -11.21
N THR A 81 14.95 -8.00 -10.71
CA THR A 81 15.22 -7.87 -9.27
C THR A 81 15.25 -6.40 -8.89
N ALA A 82 14.63 -6.05 -7.77
CA ALA A 82 14.67 -4.69 -7.27
C ALA A 82 15.89 -4.43 -6.40
N THR A 83 16.39 -3.19 -6.45
CA THR A 83 17.29 -2.63 -5.46
C THR A 83 16.47 -2.07 -4.31
N THR A 84 16.83 -2.43 -3.08
CA THR A 84 16.16 -1.97 -1.86
C THR A 84 16.95 -0.82 -1.24
N THR A 85 16.26 0.22 -0.77
CA THR A 85 16.85 1.34 -0.03
C THR A 85 15.97 1.67 1.16
N LYS A 86 16.55 1.70 2.38
CA LYS A 86 15.85 2.20 3.56
C LYS A 86 15.78 3.72 3.51
N LEU A 87 14.58 4.28 3.68
CA LEU A 87 14.42 5.72 3.82
C LEU A 87 14.96 6.14 5.20
N SER A 88 15.97 7.00 5.21
CA SER A 88 16.73 7.32 6.42
C SER A 88 16.14 8.44 7.26
N ARG A 89 15.09 9.10 6.77
CA ARG A 89 14.51 10.30 7.39
C ARG A 89 13.01 10.20 7.67
N THR A 90 12.34 9.12 7.25
CA THR A 90 10.91 8.95 7.49
C THR A 90 10.60 8.77 8.96
N ARG A 91 9.62 9.51 9.46
CA ARG A 91 9.23 9.57 10.87
C ARG A 91 7.73 9.80 11.04
N GLU A 92 7.27 9.70 12.27
CA GLU A 92 5.99 10.20 12.76
C GLU A 92 6.23 11.22 13.88
N ASP A 93 5.25 12.07 14.17
CA ASP A 93 5.31 13.06 15.24
C ASP A 93 3.93 13.34 15.86
N GLU A 94 3.88 14.31 16.77
CA GLU A 94 2.67 14.71 17.49
C GLU A 94 1.50 15.07 16.58
N LYS A 95 1.73 15.53 15.35
CA LYS A 95 0.67 15.91 14.41
C LYS A 95 0.35 14.82 13.40
N SER A 96 0.98 13.65 13.50
CA SER A 96 0.60 12.50 12.70
C SER A 96 -0.86 12.11 12.94
N ARG A 97 -1.49 11.53 11.92
CA ARG A 97 -2.82 10.91 12.01
C ARG A 97 -2.69 9.51 11.44
N VAL A 98 -2.29 8.54 12.25
CA VAL A 98 -1.95 7.19 11.77
C VAL A 98 -2.23 6.14 12.83
N GLY A 99 -2.67 4.96 12.40
CA GLY A 99 -3.04 3.86 13.29
C GLY A 99 -4.12 4.33 14.27
N ASN A 100 -3.82 4.27 15.57
CA ASN A 100 -4.74 4.69 16.63
C ASN A 100 -4.62 6.18 17.02
N GLN A 101 -3.72 6.96 16.39
CA GLN A 101 -3.60 8.40 16.64
C GLN A 101 -4.55 9.17 15.73
N THR A 102 -5.63 9.71 16.29
CA THR A 102 -6.60 10.56 15.59
C THR A 102 -6.54 12.02 16.04
N GLU A 103 -5.86 12.30 17.15
CA GLU A 103 -5.64 13.62 17.72
C GLU A 103 -4.16 13.90 17.97
N ASP A 104 -3.81 15.16 18.17
CA ASP A 104 -2.42 15.55 18.42
C ASP A 104 -1.86 14.90 19.69
N ALA A 105 -0.60 14.45 19.62
CA ALA A 105 0.19 13.90 20.73
C ALA A 105 -0.41 12.65 21.44
N GLN A 106 -1.41 11.98 20.85
CA GLN A 106 -2.05 10.81 21.46
C GLN A 106 -1.12 9.58 21.55
N LEU A 107 -0.30 9.33 20.53
CA LEU A 107 0.65 8.20 20.48
C LEU A 107 2.10 8.70 20.42
N TYR A 108 2.40 9.57 19.46
CA TYR A 108 3.72 10.15 19.27
C TYR A 108 3.79 11.50 19.99
N GLN A 109 4.57 11.59 21.07
CA GLN A 109 4.79 12.86 21.79
C GLN A 109 6.05 13.59 21.31
N LYS A 110 6.87 12.92 20.49
CA LYS A 110 8.11 13.42 19.91
C LYS A 110 8.33 12.71 18.57
N PRO A 111 9.19 13.25 17.69
CA PRO A 111 9.58 12.57 16.46
C PRO A 111 10.09 11.13 16.72
N ILE A 112 9.49 10.14 16.06
CA ILE A 112 9.92 8.74 16.07
C ILE A 112 10.14 8.27 14.64
N MET A 113 11.30 7.68 14.36
CA MET A 113 11.61 7.13 13.04
C MET A 113 10.63 6.01 12.66
N ARG A 114 10.11 6.06 11.43
CA ARG A 114 9.30 5.00 10.83
C ARG A 114 10.10 4.33 9.73
N ASP A 115 10.28 3.04 9.92
CA ASP A 115 11.10 2.19 9.09
C ASP A 115 10.37 1.85 7.79
N ILE A 116 10.82 2.44 6.69
CA ILE A 116 10.23 2.26 5.36
C ILE A 116 11.33 1.93 4.36
N TRP A 117 11.05 0.95 3.50
CA TRP A 117 11.95 0.52 2.44
C TRP A 117 11.32 0.81 1.08
N ARG A 118 12.12 1.41 0.21
CA ARG A 118 11.82 1.62 -1.21
C ARG A 118 12.45 0.51 -2.01
N HIS A 119 11.67 -0.11 -2.88
CA HIS A 119 12.16 -1.11 -3.83
C HIS A 119 12.00 -0.57 -5.24
N GLU A 120 13.09 -0.59 -6.02
CA GLU A 120 13.10 -0.15 -7.41
C GLU A 120 13.68 -1.23 -8.32
N ALA A 121 12.89 -1.69 -9.29
CA ALA A 121 13.35 -2.59 -10.34
C ALA A 121 13.30 -1.91 -11.70
N ILE A 122 14.33 -2.12 -12.51
CA ILE A 122 14.37 -1.69 -13.91
C ILE A 122 13.87 -2.86 -14.77
N VAL A 123 12.71 -2.67 -15.40
CA VAL A 123 12.13 -3.62 -16.35
C VAL A 123 12.62 -3.24 -17.75
N THR A 124 13.20 -4.17 -18.51
CA THR A 124 13.85 -3.89 -19.81
C THR A 124 13.32 -4.77 -20.93
N GLY A 125 13.67 -4.46 -22.18
CA GLY A 125 13.25 -5.23 -23.35
C GLY A 125 11.74 -5.17 -23.57
N LEU A 126 11.15 -4.01 -23.29
CA LEU A 126 9.77 -3.68 -23.59
C LEU A 126 9.67 -3.15 -25.01
N THR A 127 8.54 -3.43 -25.67
CA THR A 127 8.22 -2.85 -26.97
C THR A 127 7.46 -1.53 -26.75
N PRO A 128 7.89 -0.39 -27.35
CA PRO A 128 7.14 0.86 -27.32
C PRO A 128 5.66 0.68 -27.67
N GLY A 129 4.78 1.34 -26.91
CA GLY A 129 3.33 1.31 -27.14
C GLY A 129 2.64 -0.03 -26.83
N LEU A 130 3.37 -1.06 -26.37
CA LEU A 130 2.78 -2.33 -25.97
C LEU A 130 2.74 -2.44 -24.44
N ALA A 131 1.54 -2.44 -23.88
CA ALA A 131 1.32 -2.72 -22.48
C ALA A 131 1.38 -4.23 -22.21
N VAL A 132 2.12 -4.63 -21.17
CA VAL A 132 2.21 -6.02 -20.71
C VAL A 132 1.85 -6.11 -19.23
N PRO A 133 1.26 -7.23 -18.77
CA PRO A 133 0.94 -7.41 -17.37
C PRO A 133 2.21 -7.55 -16.53
N TYR A 134 2.15 -7.09 -15.29
CA TYR A 134 3.19 -7.29 -14.29
C TYR A 134 2.62 -7.43 -12.87
N GLN A 135 3.43 -8.01 -11.99
CA GLN A 135 3.16 -8.13 -10.56
C GLN A 135 4.47 -7.98 -9.78
N VAL A 136 4.44 -7.28 -8.64
CA VAL A 136 5.57 -7.26 -7.71
C VAL A 136 5.42 -8.32 -6.63
N THR A 137 6.54 -8.88 -6.22
CA THR A 137 6.63 -9.87 -5.14
C THR A 137 7.74 -9.45 -4.18
N SER A 138 7.42 -9.41 -2.89
CA SER A 138 8.39 -9.19 -1.81
C SER A 138 8.41 -10.41 -0.90
N VAL A 139 9.59 -10.93 -0.60
CA VAL A 139 9.79 -12.05 0.31
C VAL A 139 10.37 -11.51 1.60
N LYS A 140 9.68 -11.73 2.72
CA LYS A 140 10.14 -11.37 4.06
C LYS A 140 11.30 -12.28 4.49
N GLU A 141 12.02 -11.92 5.56
CA GLU A 141 13.14 -12.72 6.08
C GLU A 141 12.70 -14.11 6.56
N ASN A 142 11.48 -14.22 7.09
CA ASN A 142 10.86 -15.49 7.48
C ASN A 142 10.32 -16.32 6.30
N GLY A 143 10.56 -15.89 5.06
CA GLY A 143 10.09 -16.56 3.84
C GLY A 143 8.64 -16.27 3.44
N GLN A 144 7.88 -15.50 4.23
CA GLN A 144 6.52 -15.09 3.88
C GLN A 144 6.53 -14.23 2.61
N VAL A 145 5.57 -14.48 1.72
CA VAL A 145 5.52 -13.86 0.39
C VAL A 145 4.36 -12.88 0.27
N VAL A 146 4.70 -11.65 -0.05
CA VAL A 146 3.80 -10.54 -0.35
C VAL A 146 3.68 -10.37 -1.85
N ARG A 147 2.46 -10.19 -2.38
CA ARG A 147 2.24 -9.88 -3.80
C ARG A 147 1.28 -8.72 -3.98
N SER A 148 1.53 -7.91 -5.01
CA SER A 148 0.55 -6.92 -5.47
C SER A 148 -0.59 -7.56 -6.26
N LYS A 149 -1.60 -6.78 -6.61
CA LYS A 149 -2.50 -7.10 -7.72
C LYS A 149 -1.72 -7.16 -9.05
N LEU A 150 -2.37 -7.64 -10.10
CA LEU A 150 -1.84 -7.51 -11.46
C LEU A 150 -2.07 -6.09 -11.96
N PHE A 151 -1.02 -5.51 -12.54
CA PHE A 151 -1.03 -4.19 -13.18
C PHE A 151 -0.48 -4.31 -14.61
N SER A 152 -0.50 -3.22 -15.37
CA SER A 152 0.13 -3.15 -16.69
C SER A 152 1.28 -2.14 -16.69
N LEU A 153 2.32 -2.44 -17.45
CA LEU A 153 3.43 -1.52 -17.71
C LEU A 153 3.76 -1.49 -19.20
N SER A 154 4.36 -0.38 -19.63
CA SER A 154 4.88 -0.21 -20.98
C SER A 154 6.16 0.63 -20.94
N ALA A 155 6.93 0.56 -22.01
CA ALA A 155 7.93 1.59 -22.32
C ALA A 155 7.23 2.90 -22.72
N LEU A 156 8.02 3.90 -23.12
CA LEU A 156 7.49 5.10 -23.77
C LEU A 156 6.61 4.72 -24.97
N PRO A 157 5.56 5.52 -25.25
CA PRO A 157 4.80 5.35 -26.47
C PRO A 157 5.67 5.64 -27.70
N ASN A 158 5.22 5.19 -28.88
CA ASN A 158 5.86 5.59 -30.13
C ASN A 158 5.69 7.11 -30.34
N PRO A 159 6.63 7.77 -31.04
CA PRO A 159 6.44 9.16 -31.47
C PRO A 159 5.07 9.37 -32.10
N GLU A 160 4.50 10.55 -31.90
CA GLU A 160 3.19 10.96 -32.46
C GLU A 160 1.97 10.19 -31.93
N THR A 161 2.14 9.23 -31.02
CA THR A 161 1.01 8.61 -30.30
C THR A 161 0.33 9.67 -29.42
N PRO A 162 -0.97 9.94 -29.59
CA PRO A 162 -1.70 10.86 -28.71
C PRO A 162 -1.67 10.39 -27.25
N GLN A 163 -1.46 11.31 -26.30
CA GLN A 163 -1.40 11.00 -24.87
C GLN A 163 -2.32 11.92 -24.06
N LYS A 164 -2.95 11.38 -23.03
CA LYS A 164 -3.64 12.12 -21.98
C LYS A 164 -2.71 12.26 -20.79
N ILE A 165 -2.21 13.47 -20.57
CA ILE A 165 -1.31 13.78 -19.47
C ILE A 165 -2.06 14.62 -18.43
N LEU A 166 -2.03 14.17 -17.17
CA LEU A 166 -2.48 14.97 -16.04
C LEU A 166 -1.33 15.84 -15.54
N LEU A 167 -1.52 17.16 -15.59
CA LEU A 167 -0.65 18.12 -14.92
C LEU A 167 -1.31 18.51 -13.60
N THR A 168 -0.62 18.32 -12.48
CA THR A 168 -1.18 18.58 -11.15
C THR A 168 -0.10 18.97 -10.15
N SER A 169 -0.51 19.55 -9.03
CA SER A 169 0.34 20.01 -7.93
C SER A 169 -0.54 20.28 -6.70
N ASP A 170 0.07 20.66 -5.57
CA ASP A 170 -0.62 21.24 -4.41
C ASP A 170 -1.70 20.33 -3.79
N HIS A 171 -1.51 19.01 -3.75
CA HIS A 171 -2.50 18.15 -3.08
C HIS A 171 -2.40 18.23 -1.58
N GLN A 172 -1.20 18.32 -0.98
CA GLN A 172 -0.95 18.69 0.43
C GLN A 172 -2.02 18.23 1.47
N LEU A 173 -2.43 16.96 1.42
CA LEU A 173 -3.47 16.37 2.28
C LEU A 173 -4.84 17.10 2.24
N MET A 174 -5.09 17.88 1.20
CA MET A 174 -6.32 18.64 1.03
C MET A 174 -7.52 17.68 0.90
N PRO A 175 -8.61 17.89 1.66
CA PRO A 175 -9.73 16.95 1.73
C PRO A 175 -10.39 16.62 0.38
N MET A 176 -10.36 17.58 -0.56
CA MET A 176 -10.97 17.40 -1.88
C MET A 176 -10.07 16.70 -2.90
N THR A 177 -8.81 16.43 -2.58
CA THR A 177 -7.86 15.81 -3.52
C THR A 177 -8.39 14.49 -4.09
N ALA A 178 -8.84 13.57 -3.24
CA ALA A 178 -9.35 12.27 -3.69
C ALA A 178 -10.58 12.44 -4.60
N ALA A 179 -11.53 13.30 -4.21
CA ALA A 179 -12.72 13.59 -5.02
C ALA A 179 -12.37 14.24 -6.37
N ASN A 180 -11.39 15.15 -6.38
CA ASN A 180 -10.93 15.81 -7.60
C ASN A 180 -10.25 14.81 -8.55
N LEU A 181 -9.39 13.93 -8.03
CA LEU A 181 -8.75 12.87 -8.80
C LEU A 181 -9.76 11.86 -9.37
N GLN A 182 -10.75 11.47 -8.56
CA GLN A 182 -11.88 10.68 -9.06
C GLN A 182 -12.59 11.40 -10.21
N LYS A 183 -12.84 12.71 -10.07
CA LYS A 183 -13.54 13.47 -11.10
C LYS A 183 -12.75 13.57 -12.40
N VAL A 184 -11.42 13.63 -12.32
CA VAL A 184 -10.54 13.55 -13.50
C VAL A 184 -10.82 12.26 -14.26
N VAL A 185 -10.76 11.11 -13.60
CA VAL A 185 -10.99 9.80 -14.25
C VAL A 185 -12.40 9.69 -14.82
N GLU A 186 -13.42 10.18 -14.11
CA GLU A 186 -14.80 10.23 -14.62
C GLU A 186 -14.94 11.09 -15.88
N THR A 187 -14.12 12.14 -16.01
CA THR A 187 -14.23 13.12 -17.09
C THR A 187 -13.42 12.72 -18.33
N VAL A 188 -12.19 12.24 -18.14
CA VAL A 188 -11.25 11.98 -19.25
C VAL A 188 -10.93 10.49 -19.44
N GLY A 189 -11.41 9.63 -18.53
CA GLY A 189 -11.08 8.21 -18.50
C GLY A 189 -9.65 7.95 -18.02
N GLN A 190 -9.02 6.93 -18.59
CA GLN A 190 -7.64 6.57 -18.28
C GLN A 190 -6.66 7.67 -18.70
N ILE A 191 -5.71 7.95 -17.82
CA ILE A 191 -4.59 8.89 -18.02
C ILE A 191 -3.34 8.07 -18.36
N ASP A 192 -2.52 8.56 -19.28
CA ASP A 192 -1.31 7.88 -19.76
C ASP A 192 -0.07 8.28 -18.96
N GLY A 193 -0.07 9.48 -18.36
CA GLY A 193 1.01 9.96 -17.52
C GLY A 193 0.58 11.09 -16.58
N VAL A 194 1.27 11.20 -15.45
CA VAL A 194 1.06 12.27 -14.47
C VAL A 194 2.36 13.03 -14.30
N PHE A 195 2.32 14.35 -14.51
CA PHE A 195 3.38 15.25 -14.09
C PHE A 195 2.92 16.02 -12.87
N TYR A 196 3.61 15.77 -11.76
CA TYR A 196 3.31 16.36 -10.47
C TYR A 196 4.33 17.46 -10.15
N VAL A 197 3.89 18.71 -10.13
CA VAL A 197 4.77 19.90 -10.18
C VAL A 197 4.92 20.55 -8.80
N GLY A 198 5.33 19.77 -7.80
CA GLY A 198 5.60 20.27 -6.45
C GLY A 198 4.39 20.21 -5.51
N ASP A 199 4.65 20.42 -4.22
CA ASP A 199 3.67 20.42 -3.14
C ASP A 199 2.84 19.12 -3.05
N LEU A 200 3.57 17.99 -3.01
CA LEU A 200 2.99 16.64 -2.89
C LEU A 200 2.35 16.41 -1.51
N VAL A 201 3.09 16.75 -0.46
CA VAL A 201 2.72 16.59 0.96
C VAL A 201 3.18 17.82 1.74
N ASN A 202 2.66 18.04 2.95
CA ASN A 202 3.01 19.19 3.77
C ASN A 202 4.36 18.99 4.49
N ILE A 203 4.55 17.82 5.08
CA ILE A 203 5.72 17.48 5.89
C ILE A 203 6.41 16.27 5.23
N PRO A 204 7.48 16.50 4.45
CA PRO A 204 8.04 15.47 3.57
C PRO A 204 8.63 14.27 4.32
N ASP A 205 9.02 14.44 5.58
CA ASP A 205 9.55 13.38 6.41
C ASP A 205 8.49 12.70 7.29
N ARG A 206 7.24 13.18 7.31
CA ARG A 206 6.12 12.50 7.99
C ARG A 206 5.57 11.38 7.11
N ALA A 207 5.81 10.14 7.51
CA ALA A 207 5.47 8.97 6.70
C ALA A 207 3.95 8.82 6.46
N SER A 208 3.13 9.09 7.47
CA SER A 208 1.67 9.03 7.33
C SER A 208 1.11 9.90 6.19
N GLU A 209 1.71 11.06 5.91
CA GLU A 209 1.30 11.93 4.78
C GLU A 209 1.49 11.27 3.42
N TRP A 210 2.43 10.33 3.32
CA TRP A 210 2.66 9.57 2.09
C TRP A 210 1.76 8.35 1.99
N PHE A 211 1.62 7.59 3.08
CA PHE A 211 1.18 6.19 3.00
C PHE A 211 -0.21 5.91 3.59
N ASP A 212 -0.57 6.52 4.72
CA ASP A 212 -1.68 6.03 5.55
C ASP A 212 -2.24 7.04 6.57
N ASP A 213 -2.31 8.32 6.19
CA ASP A 213 -2.99 9.34 6.98
C ASP A 213 -4.48 9.00 7.18
N ASN A 214 -4.90 8.88 8.44
CA ASN A 214 -6.25 8.51 8.87
C ASN A 214 -7.34 9.48 8.39
N ARG A 215 -6.98 10.70 7.95
CA ARG A 215 -7.95 11.65 7.38
C ARG A 215 -8.26 11.36 5.91
N GLY A 216 -7.56 10.41 5.30
CA GLY A 216 -7.76 10.00 3.91
C GLY A 216 -7.03 10.87 2.87
N GLY A 217 -6.20 11.82 3.30
CA GLY A 217 -5.48 12.73 2.42
C GLY A 217 -4.10 12.25 1.97
N ALA A 218 -3.69 11.03 2.35
CA ALA A 218 -2.34 10.54 2.06
C ALA A 218 -2.06 10.42 0.56
N PHE A 219 -0.85 10.79 0.16
CA PHE A 219 -0.45 10.97 -1.24
C PHE A 219 -0.64 9.71 -2.09
N PHE A 220 -0.06 8.59 -1.69
CA PHE A 220 -0.16 7.35 -2.48
C PHE A 220 -1.59 6.80 -2.52
N PRO A 221 -2.34 6.68 -1.40
CA PRO A 221 -3.73 6.27 -1.45
C PRO A 221 -4.60 7.12 -2.38
N CYS A 222 -4.49 8.45 -2.30
CA CYS A 222 -5.25 9.36 -3.18
C CYS A 222 -4.96 9.11 -4.67
N LEU A 223 -3.68 9.02 -5.06
CA LEU A 223 -3.30 8.77 -6.46
C LEU A 223 -3.61 7.36 -6.94
N GLN A 224 -3.75 6.40 -6.02
CA GLN A 224 -4.01 4.99 -6.32
C GLN A 224 -5.48 4.60 -6.20
N GLY A 225 -6.35 5.53 -5.79
CA GLY A 225 -7.79 5.30 -5.63
C GLY A 225 -8.11 4.28 -4.53
N ARG A 226 -7.39 4.34 -3.41
CA ARG A 226 -7.55 3.45 -2.24
C ARG A 226 -8.34 4.11 -1.11
#